data_AF-A0A1F7H1C7-F1
#
_entry.id   AF-A0A1F7H1C7-F1
#
_cell.length_a   1.000
_cell.length_b   1.000
_cell.length_c   1.000
_cell.angle_alpha   90.00
_cell.angle_beta   90.00
_cell.angle_gamma   90.00
#
_symmetry.space_group_name_H-M   'P 1'
#
loop_
_entity.id
_entity.type
_entity.pdbx_description
1 polymer ?
#
loop_
_entity_poly.entity_id
_entity_poly.type
_entity_poly.pdbx_seq_one_letter_code
_entity_poly.pdbx_strand_id
1 'polypeptide(L)'
;MLPFSYESMGTIWTVKIWDHISEENFEYLRKNIIDKTRQFDELYSRFISDSFILKLHKPGDPDTSNSPKDILATWVIAENTTLADGLATSLFLVPPELLLNHFDFEYFILNTKLQVKRSLHFDAELY
;
A
#
# COMPACT_ATOMS: atom_id res chain seq x y z
N MET A 1 -23.54 10.15 17.15
CA MET A 1 -22.69 11.22 16.58
C MET A 1 -22.83 11.23 15.07
N LEU A 2 -22.57 12.38 14.44
CA LEU A 2 -22.63 12.50 12.97
C LEU A 2 -21.41 11.81 12.32
N PRO A 3 -21.55 11.29 11.09
CA PRO A 3 -20.40 10.80 10.33
C PRO A 3 -19.41 11.93 10.07
N PHE A 4 -18.15 11.58 9.85
CA PHE A 4 -17.11 12.52 9.40
C PHE A 4 -16.50 12.05 8.09
N SER A 5 -16.03 13.01 7.29
CA SER A 5 -15.39 12.74 6.00
C SER A 5 -14.02 13.39 5.91
N TYR A 6 -13.12 12.78 5.15
CA TYR A 6 -11.76 13.28 4.91
C TYR A 6 -11.19 12.69 3.61
N GLU A 7 -10.20 13.36 3.04
CA GLU A 7 -9.51 12.92 1.82
C GLU A 7 -8.34 12.01 2.14
N SER A 8 -8.18 10.93 1.37
CA SER A 8 -7.02 10.04 1.39
C SER A 8 -7.05 9.03 0.24
N MET A 9 -5.90 8.50 -0.16
CA MET A 9 -5.77 7.45 -1.19
C MET A 9 -6.45 7.84 -2.52
N GLY A 10 -6.46 9.13 -2.85
CA GLY A 10 -7.07 9.66 -4.07
C GLY A 10 -8.60 9.72 -4.06
N THR A 11 -9.26 9.59 -2.90
CA THR A 11 -10.73 9.67 -2.78
C THR A 11 -11.16 10.35 -1.47
N ILE A 12 -12.47 10.56 -1.33
CA ILE A 12 -13.10 11.06 -0.09
C ILE A 12 -13.73 9.88 0.64
N TRP A 13 -13.25 9.64 1.87
CA TRP A 13 -13.80 8.64 2.77
C TRP A 13 -14.87 9.26 3.66
N THR A 14 -15.89 8.48 3.99
CA THR A 14 -16.89 8.84 5.01
C THR A 14 -16.97 7.72 6.03
N VAL A 15 -16.68 8.06 7.29
CA VAL A 15 -16.65 7.11 8.40
C VAL A 15 -17.89 7.31 9.26
N LYS A 16 -18.61 6.22 9.51
CA LYS A 16 -19.78 6.19 10.39
C LYS A 16 -19.56 5.14 11.48
N ILE A 17 -19.66 5.57 12.73
CA ILE A 17 -19.58 4.70 13.91
C ILE A 17 -21.01 4.43 14.37
N TRP A 18 -21.39 3.16 14.45
CA TRP A 18 -22.74 2.75 14.86
C TRP A 18 -22.89 2.61 16.38
N ASP A 19 -21.78 2.40 17.08
CA ASP A 19 -21.78 2.27 18.53
C ASP A 19 -22.01 3.61 19.24
N HIS A 20 -22.63 3.53 20.41
CA HIS A 20 -22.72 4.65 21.33
C HIS A 20 -21.38 4.78 22.08
N ILE A 21 -20.58 5.78 21.71
CA ILE A 21 -19.32 6.12 22.37
C ILE A 21 -19.38 7.55 22.92
N SER A 22 -18.49 7.88 23.86
CA SER A 22 -18.32 9.26 24.33
C SER A 22 -17.72 10.15 23.24
N GLU A 23 -17.95 11.46 23.34
CA GLU A 23 -17.37 12.45 22.42
C GLU A 23 -15.82 12.42 22.44
N GLU A 24 -15.23 12.23 23.62
CA GLU A 24 -13.78 12.06 23.78
C GLU A 24 -13.25 10.85 22.99
N ASN A 25 -13.90 9.68 23.11
CA ASN A 25 -13.50 8.49 22.38
C ASN A 25 -13.71 8.64 20.87
N PHE A 26 -14.76 9.36 20.46
CA PHE A 26 -15.00 9.65 19.06
C PHE A 26 -13.89 10.51 18.45
N GLU A 27 -13.50 11.61 19.11
CA GLU A 27 -12.41 12.46 18.63
C GLU A 27 -11.06 11.73 18.66
N TYR A 28 -10.82 10.90 19.67
CA TYR A 28 -9.64 10.03 19.69
C TYR A 28 -9.62 9.08 18.49
N LEU A 29 -10.72 8.36 18.21
CA LEU A 29 -10.80 7.45 17.07
C LEU A 29 -10.67 8.18 15.74
N ARG A 30 -11.36 9.32 15.58
CA ARG A 30 -11.28 10.17 14.39
C ARG A 30 -9.84 10.58 14.11
N LYS A 31 -9.13 11.09 15.13
CA LYS A 31 -7.72 11.46 15.02
C LYS A 31 -6.85 10.27 14.61
N ASN A 32 -7.02 9.11 15.27
CA ASN A 32 -6.21 7.92 14.97
C ASN A 32 -6.46 7.39 13.56
N ILE A 33 -7.70 7.40 13.08
CA ILE A 33 -8.03 6.98 11.71
C ILE A 33 -7.32 7.89 10.71
N ILE A 34 -7.46 9.21 10.87
CA ILE A 34 -6.83 10.18 9.97
C ILE A 34 -5.29 10.05 10.01
N ASP A 35 -4.71 9.93 11.21
CA ASP A 35 -3.25 9.82 11.38
C ASP A 35 -2.70 8.54 10.71
N LYS A 36 -3.35 7.39 10.91
CA LYS A 36 -2.94 6.12 10.29
C LYS A 36 -3.08 6.15 8.78
N THR A 37 -4.18 6.69 8.30
CA THR A 37 -4.44 6.82 6.87
C THR A 37 -3.44 7.78 6.20
N ARG A 38 -3.06 8.87 6.88
CA ARG A 38 -1.99 9.76 6.42
C ARG A 38 -0.63 9.05 6.34
N GLN A 39 -0.27 8.26 7.35
CA GLN A 39 0.98 7.46 7.32
C GLN A 39 1.00 6.50 6.14
N PHE A 40 -0.14 5.86 5.83
CA PHE A 40 -0.25 5.03 4.64
C PHE A 40 -0.03 5.84 3.37
N ASP A 41 -0.65 7.01 3.28
CA ASP A 41 -0.55 7.89 2.11
C ASP A 41 0.89 8.37 1.86
N GLU A 42 1.58 8.79 2.92
CA GLU A 42 2.97 9.23 2.88
C GLU A 42 3.93 8.12 2.44
N LEU A 43 3.61 6.86 2.75
CA LEU A 43 4.45 5.72 2.42
C LEU A 43 4.09 5.13 1.06
N TYR A 44 2.88 4.62 0.91
CA TYR A 44 2.51 3.67 -0.15
C TYR A 44 1.64 4.27 -1.26
N SER A 45 1.15 5.51 -1.11
CA SER A 45 0.20 6.07 -2.07
C SER A 45 0.80 6.18 -3.48
N ARG A 46 0.08 5.63 -4.45
CA ARG A 46 0.36 5.83 -5.88
C ARG A 46 -0.25 7.12 -6.45
N PHE A 47 -1.03 7.86 -5.65
CA PHE A 47 -1.77 9.04 -6.08
C PHE A 47 -1.17 10.34 -5.54
N ILE A 48 -0.45 10.28 -4.43
CA ILE A 48 0.25 11.42 -3.84
C ILE A 48 1.68 11.41 -4.35
N SER A 49 2.01 12.39 -5.20
CA SER A 49 3.30 12.52 -5.89
C SER A 49 4.52 12.53 -4.96
N ASP A 50 4.33 12.89 -3.69
CA ASP A 50 5.39 12.97 -2.69
C ASP A 50 5.52 11.73 -1.79
N SER A 51 4.76 10.66 -2.05
CA SER A 51 4.88 9.42 -1.29
C SER A 51 6.26 8.79 -1.41
N PHE A 52 6.68 8.04 -0.40
CA PHE A 52 7.96 7.35 -0.39
C PHE A 52 8.11 6.40 -1.60
N ILE A 53 7.06 5.64 -1.92
CA ILE A 53 7.09 4.69 -3.03
C ILE A 53 7.20 5.38 -4.39
N LEU A 54 6.53 6.52 -4.61
CA LEU A 54 6.72 7.28 -5.85
C LEU A 54 8.09 7.95 -5.94
N LYS A 55 8.71 8.31 -4.80
CA LYS A 55 10.10 8.79 -4.79
C LYS A 55 11.11 7.70 -5.12
N LEU A 56 10.83 6.44 -4.76
CA LEU A 56 11.66 5.28 -5.15
C LEU A 56 11.48 4.91 -6.63
N HIS A 57 10.31 5.18 -7.19
CA HIS A 57 10.05 5.05 -8.63
C HIS A 57 10.79 6.19 -9.38
N LYS A 58 11.91 5.86 -10.04
CA LYS A 58 12.89 6.84 -10.55
C LYS A 58 12.28 7.96 -11.44
N PRO A 59 12.78 9.21 -11.35
CA PRO A 59 12.53 10.24 -12.35
C PRO A 59 13.20 9.87 -13.68
N GLY A 60 12.43 9.76 -14.76
CA GLY A 60 12.94 9.53 -16.12
C GLY A 60 12.35 8.32 -16.84
N ASP A 61 11.48 7.54 -16.20
CA ASP A 61 10.65 6.58 -16.90
C ASP A 61 9.50 7.35 -17.58
N PRO A 62 9.40 7.38 -18.93
CA PRO A 62 8.35 8.11 -19.65
C PRO A 62 6.94 7.55 -19.38
N ASP A 63 6.85 6.45 -18.64
CA ASP A 63 5.65 5.67 -18.36
C ASP A 63 5.07 5.90 -16.95
N THR A 64 5.31 7.06 -16.34
CA THR A 64 4.66 7.50 -15.08
C THR A 64 3.12 7.46 -15.11
N SER A 65 2.53 7.27 -16.29
CA SER A 65 1.09 7.12 -16.55
C SER A 65 0.64 5.69 -16.87
N ASN A 66 1.55 4.77 -17.21
CA ASN A 66 1.16 3.42 -17.59
C ASN A 66 1.07 2.53 -16.36
N SER A 67 -0.15 2.02 -16.11
CA SER A 67 -0.32 0.84 -15.26
C SER A 67 0.73 -0.20 -15.63
N PRO A 68 1.43 -0.80 -14.67
CA PRO A 68 2.46 -1.80 -14.93
C PRO A 68 1.83 -2.95 -15.72
N LYS A 69 2.09 -2.97 -17.03
CA LYS A 69 1.43 -3.91 -17.94
C LYS A 69 2.01 -5.30 -17.86
N ASP A 70 3.16 -5.43 -17.21
CA ASP A 70 3.95 -6.65 -17.19
C ASP A 70 3.72 -7.50 -15.94
N ILE A 71 3.11 -6.96 -14.88
CA ILE A 71 2.83 -7.70 -13.64
C ILE A 71 1.35 -8.09 -13.59
N LEU A 72 1.08 -9.40 -13.51
CA LEU A 72 -0.26 -9.95 -13.36
C LEU A 72 -0.73 -9.93 -11.90
N ALA A 73 0.16 -10.30 -10.98
CA ALA A 73 -0.18 -10.43 -9.57
C ALA A 73 1.05 -10.32 -8.68
N THR A 74 0.82 -9.85 -7.46
CA THR A 74 1.80 -9.76 -6.38
C THR A 74 1.21 -10.36 -5.10
N TRP A 75 2.07 -10.99 -4.30
CA TRP A 75 1.77 -11.44 -2.94
C TRP A 75 2.88 -10.97 -2.03
N VAL A 76 2.52 -10.57 -0.82
CA VAL A 76 3.46 -10.15 0.22
C VAL A 76 3.08 -10.80 1.54
N ILE A 77 4.10 -11.32 2.23
CA ILE A 77 4.03 -11.70 3.64
C ILE A 77 4.91 -10.72 4.40
N ALA A 78 4.33 -10.06 5.41
CA ALA A 78 5.03 -9.08 6.23
C ALA A 78 4.48 -9.15 7.67
N GLU A 79 5.11 -8.41 8.58
CA GLU A 79 4.76 -8.41 10.02
C GLU A 79 3.29 -8.10 10.29
N ASN A 80 2.67 -7.23 9.49
CA ASN A 80 1.27 -6.85 9.63
C ASN A 80 0.59 -6.61 8.28
N THR A 81 -0.75 -6.63 8.30
CA THR A 81 -1.58 -6.52 7.10
C THR A 81 -1.46 -5.18 6.40
N THR A 82 -1.25 -4.08 7.13
CA THR A 82 -1.05 -2.75 6.53
C THR A 82 0.24 -2.69 5.71
N LEU A 83 1.33 -3.22 6.26
CA LEU A 83 2.60 -3.32 5.56
C LEU A 83 2.50 -4.25 4.35
N ALA A 84 1.89 -5.43 4.52
CA ALA A 84 1.72 -6.38 3.43
C ALA A 84 0.91 -5.80 2.26
N ASP A 85 -0.22 -5.14 2.54
CA ASP A 85 -1.08 -4.52 1.54
C ASP A 85 -0.39 -3.35 0.81
N GLY A 86 0.27 -2.48 1.57
CA GLY A 86 1.05 -1.37 1.03
C GLY A 86 2.18 -1.84 0.11
N LEU A 87 2.95 -2.86 0.53
CA LEU A 87 4.03 -3.42 -0.28
C LEU A 87 3.52 -4.21 -1.49
N ALA A 88 2.43 -4.97 -1.36
CA ALA A 88 1.83 -5.69 -2.49
C ALA A 88 1.43 -4.72 -3.61
N THR A 89 0.84 -3.58 -3.24
CA THR A 89 0.54 -2.49 -4.18
C THR A 89 1.82 -1.86 -4.74
N SER A 90 2.83 -1.67 -3.91
CA SER A 90 4.10 -1.03 -4.30
C SER A 90 4.93 -1.87 -5.28
N LEU A 91 4.84 -3.21 -5.21
CA LEU A 91 5.55 -4.12 -6.12
C LEU A 91 5.10 -4.02 -7.57
N PHE A 92 3.93 -3.43 -7.83
CA PHE A 92 3.52 -3.08 -9.18
C PHE A 92 4.37 -1.91 -9.74
N LEU A 93 4.85 -1.01 -8.88
CA LEU A 93 5.50 0.24 -9.28
C LEU A 93 7.02 0.21 -9.13
N VAL A 94 7.52 -0.51 -8.12
CA VAL A 94 8.92 -0.48 -7.70
C VAL A 94 9.43 -1.92 -7.61
N PRO A 95 10.63 -2.23 -8.14
CA PRO A 95 11.20 -3.56 -8.03
C PRO A 95 11.45 -3.94 -6.55
N PRO A 96 11.29 -5.22 -6.18
CA PRO A 96 11.41 -5.69 -4.80
C PRO A 96 12.78 -5.37 -4.18
N GLU A 97 13.86 -5.35 -4.97
CA GLU A 97 15.21 -5.05 -4.48
C GLU A 97 15.33 -3.67 -3.84
N LEU A 98 14.57 -2.68 -4.32
CA LEU A 98 14.59 -1.35 -3.72
C LEU A 98 13.82 -1.34 -2.39
N LEU A 99 12.66 -2.02 -2.34
CA LEU A 99 11.83 -2.11 -1.15
C LEU A 99 12.50 -2.90 -0.02
N LEU A 100 13.24 -3.97 -0.35
CA LEU A 100 13.98 -4.78 0.62
C LEU A 100 15.09 -4.02 1.36
N ASN A 101 15.52 -2.85 0.86
CA ASN A 101 16.46 -1.99 1.60
C ASN A 101 15.79 -1.23 2.76
N HIS A 102 14.46 -1.21 2.80
CA HIS A 102 13.67 -0.39 3.72
C HIS A 102 12.68 -1.20 4.56
N PHE A 103 12.26 -2.37 4.07
CA PHE A 103 11.26 -3.21 4.70
C PHE A 103 11.71 -4.66 4.73
N ASP A 104 11.36 -5.36 5.80
CA ASP A 104 11.51 -6.81 5.93
C ASP A 104 10.20 -7.49 5.51
N PHE A 105 10.24 -8.26 4.42
CA PHE A 105 9.08 -8.95 3.87
C PHE A 105 9.49 -10.05 2.87
N GLU A 106 8.59 -11.02 2.70
CA GLU A 106 8.68 -12.02 1.64
C GLU A 106 7.71 -11.66 0.52
N TYR A 107 8.08 -11.91 -0.73
CA TYR A 107 7.26 -11.57 -1.89
C TYR A 107 7.18 -12.67 -2.95
N PHE A 108 6.12 -12.59 -3.74
CA PHE A 108 5.95 -13.34 -4.98
C PHE A 108 5.36 -12.42 -6.05
N ILE A 109 5.93 -12.42 -7.25
CA ILE A 109 5.47 -11.63 -8.39
C ILE A 109 5.29 -12.57 -9.59
N LEU A 110 4.12 -12.52 -10.21
CA LEU A 110 3.83 -13.19 -11.47
C LEU A 110 3.75 -12.17 -12.59
N ASN A 111 4.50 -12.37 -13.67
CA ASN A 111 4.47 -11.49 -14.83
C ASN A 111 3.56 -12.02 -15.96
N THR A 112 3.32 -11.20 -16.99
CA THR A 112 2.49 -11.56 -18.16
C THR A 112 3.04 -12.71 -19.00
N LYS A 113 4.32 -13.05 -18.82
CA LYS A 113 4.97 -14.22 -19.43
C LYS A 113 4.88 -15.47 -18.56
N LEU A 114 4.09 -15.43 -17.48
CA LEU A 114 3.93 -16.48 -16.48
C LEU A 114 5.25 -16.86 -15.78
N GLN A 115 6.20 -15.93 -15.74
CA GLN A 115 7.45 -16.10 -15.01
C GLN A 115 7.29 -15.55 -13.61
N VAL A 116 7.95 -16.22 -12.67
CA VAL A 116 7.87 -15.94 -11.25
C VAL A 116 9.16 -15.32 -10.77
N LYS A 117 9.03 -14.26 -9.97
CA LYS A 117 10.10 -13.72 -9.13
C LYS A 117 9.63 -13.75 -7.69
N ARG A 118 10.38 -14.39 -6.80
CA ARG A 118 9.99 -14.54 -5.39
C ARG A 118 11.20 -14.48 -4.46
N SER A 119 10.94 -14.18 -3.20
CA SER A 119 11.92 -14.36 -2.13
C SER A 119 12.25 -15.84 -1.93
N LEU A 120 13.42 -16.12 -1.35
CA LEU A 120 13.91 -17.49 -1.16
C LEU A 120 13.01 -18.31 -0.21
N HIS A 121 12.45 -17.67 0.82
CA HIS A 121 11.64 -18.33 1.85
C HIS A 121 10.14 -18.20 1.59
N PHE A 122 9.72 -17.76 0.40
CA PHE A 122 8.32 -17.70 0.05
C PHE A 122 7.79 -19.11 -0.23
N ASP A 123 7.25 -19.73 0.82
CA ASP A 123 6.71 -21.09 0.82
C ASP A 123 5.36 -21.16 0.08
N ALA A 124 5.44 -21.30 -1.25
CA ALA A 124 4.28 -21.48 -2.11
C ALA A 124 4.55 -22.54 -3.18
N GLU A 125 3.54 -23.37 -3.41
CA GLU A 125 3.47 -24.35 -4.48
C GLU A 125 2.80 -23.75 -5.71
N LEU A 126 3.36 -24.01 -6.89
CA LEU A 126 2.80 -23.60 -8.18
C LEU A 126 2.29 -24.85 -8.90
N TYR A 127 1.06 -24.80 -9.40
CA TYR A 127 0.37 -25.90 -10.07
C TYR A 127 0.11 -25.57 -11.54
#